data_AF-A0A9E2DV57-F1
#
_entry.id   AF-A0A9E2DV57-F1
#
_cell.length_a   1.000
_cell.length_b   1.000
_cell.length_c   1.000
_cell.angle_alpha   90.00
_cell.angle_beta   90.00
_cell.angle_gamma   90.00
#
_symmetry.space_group_name_H-M   'P 1'
#
loop_
_entity.id
_entity.type
_entity.pdbx_description
1 polymer ?
#
loop_
_entity_poly.entity_id
_entity_poly.type
_entity_poly.pdbx_seq_one_letter_code
_entity_poly.pdbx_strand_id
1 'polypeptide(L)'
;FIGVFFAGIGTVMIARWFWWRVNAQTELASLIATVLVGTLVLVFVPNLEIDGEAVDRFGLRILITTFGVAAIWIPVALFSSTEPSKAAIAFHNKMQIGGIGWNKISPVHSALKVGLYEWVLVMSLLLCILLGTGKLLFHEWLVGGILMSVAALLVIPFMKLLKRARQS
;
A
#
# COMPACT_ATOMS: atom_id res chain seq x y z
N PHE A 1 1.72 13.28 13.91
CA PHE A 1 2.10 12.32 14.96
C PHE A 1 1.72 10.88 14.59
N ILE A 2 0.43 10.52 14.48
CA ILE A 2 0.01 9.12 14.26
C ILE A 2 0.45 8.50 12.91
N GLY A 3 0.55 9.32 11.84
CA GLY A 3 0.95 8.86 10.52
C GLY A 3 2.35 8.24 10.45
N VAL A 4 3.26 8.65 11.35
CA VAL A 4 4.63 8.11 11.42
C VAL A 4 4.61 6.64 11.86
N PHE A 5 3.72 6.27 12.79
CA PHE A 5 3.57 4.88 13.21
C PHE A 5 2.90 4.03 12.12
N PHE A 6 1.87 4.54 11.45
CA PHE A 6 1.25 3.83 10.33
C PHE A 6 2.21 3.58 9.18
N ALA A 7 3.13 4.51 8.91
CA ALA A 7 4.15 4.38 7.89
C ALA A 7 5.11 3.20 8.13
N GLY A 8 5.38 2.85 9.38
CA GLY A 8 6.18 1.66 9.72
C GLY A 8 5.37 0.37 9.62
N ILE A 9 4.21 0.30 10.29
CA ILE A 9 3.36 -0.90 10.33
C ILE A 9 2.88 -1.31 8.93
N GLY A 10 2.55 -0.33 8.09
CA GLY A 10 2.05 -0.57 6.74
C GLY A 10 3.02 -1.38 5.87
N THR A 11 4.34 -1.24 6.09
CA THR A 11 5.35 -1.96 5.29
C THR A 11 5.23 -3.47 5.42
N VAL A 12 5.13 -3.99 6.65
CA VAL A 12 4.96 -5.43 6.88
C VAL A 12 3.62 -5.93 6.42
N MET A 13 2.56 -5.15 6.67
CA MET A 13 1.22 -5.57 6.30
C MET A 13 1.10 -5.74 4.79
N ILE A 14 1.67 -4.84 3.99
CA ILE A 14 1.73 -4.99 2.53
C ILE A 14 2.62 -6.20 2.16
N ALA A 15 3.81 -6.31 2.77
CA ALA A 15 4.73 -7.40 2.47
C ALA A 15 4.13 -8.79 2.72
N ARG A 16 3.26 -8.93 3.73
CA ARG A 16 2.56 -10.19 4.05
C ARG A 16 1.78 -10.76 2.87
N TRP A 17 1.17 -9.90 2.05
CA TRP A 17 0.39 -10.33 0.88
C TRP A 17 1.28 -10.89 -0.24
N PHE A 18 2.49 -10.34 -0.39
CA PHE A 18 3.36 -10.64 -1.52
C PHE A 18 4.54 -11.56 -1.16
N TRP A 19 4.79 -11.83 0.13
CA TRP A 19 5.98 -12.55 0.58
C TRP A 19 5.69 -13.51 1.73
N TRP A 20 5.83 -14.82 1.48
CA TRP A 20 5.56 -15.89 2.46
C TRP A 20 6.44 -15.87 3.71
N ARG A 21 7.58 -15.16 3.69
CA ARG A 21 8.51 -15.09 4.83
C ARG A 21 7.99 -14.23 5.98
N VAL A 22 6.98 -13.38 5.71
CA VAL A 22 6.35 -12.57 6.74
C VAL A 22 5.46 -13.47 7.60
N ASN A 23 5.77 -13.53 8.89
CA ASN A 23 5.11 -14.33 9.90
C ASN A 23 4.79 -13.51 11.16
N ALA A 24 4.18 -14.14 12.17
CA ALA A 24 3.82 -13.48 13.42
C ALA A 24 5.02 -12.86 14.18
N GLN A 25 6.21 -13.47 14.11
CA GLN A 25 7.43 -12.92 14.71
C GLN A 25 7.90 -11.66 13.97
N THR A 26 7.82 -11.64 12.64
CA THR A 26 8.17 -10.46 11.83
C THR A 26 7.19 -9.31 12.03
N GLU A 27 5.90 -9.63 12.22
CA GLU A 27 4.87 -8.65 12.56
C GLU A 27 5.14 -8.03 13.93
N LEU A 28 5.41 -8.86 14.94
CA LEU A 28 5.77 -8.38 16.26
C LEU A 28 7.05 -7.53 16.23
N ALA A 29 8.08 -7.97 15.50
CA ALA A 29 9.32 -7.22 15.33
C ALA A 29 9.06 -5.85 14.67
N SER A 30 8.21 -5.79 13.65
CA SER A 30 7.85 -4.53 13.00
C SER A 30 7.03 -3.62 13.88
N LEU A 31 6.10 -4.14 14.70
CA LEU A 31 5.34 -3.35 15.66
C LEU A 31 6.27 -2.69 16.69
N ILE A 32 7.18 -3.47 17.27
CA ILE A 32 8.17 -2.97 18.22
C ILE A 32 9.11 -1.97 17.55
N ALA A 33 9.64 -2.30 16.37
CA ALA A 33 10.50 -1.43 15.59
C ALA A 33 9.82 -0.11 15.24
N THR A 34 8.54 -0.13 14.86
CA THR A 34 7.77 1.08 14.57
C THR A 34 7.65 1.97 15.80
N VAL A 35 7.36 1.40 16.96
CA VAL A 35 7.27 2.18 18.21
C VAL A 35 8.60 2.84 18.54
N LEU A 36 9.70 2.08 18.47
CA LEU A 36 11.05 2.60 18.76
C LEU A 36 11.51 3.63 17.73
N VAL A 37 11.56 3.26 16.45
CA VAL A 37 12.02 4.13 15.35
C VAL A 37 11.11 5.34 15.20
N GLY A 38 9.79 5.16 15.28
CA GLY A 38 8.83 6.26 15.21
C GLY A 38 9.02 7.28 16.33
N THR A 39 9.21 6.81 17.57
CA THR A 39 9.49 7.68 18.72
C THR A 39 10.83 8.40 18.56
N LEU A 40 11.89 7.69 18.16
CA LEU A 40 13.20 8.30 17.93
C LEU A 40 13.14 9.38 16.84
N VAL A 41 12.46 9.11 15.72
CA VAL A 41 12.31 10.07 14.63
C VAL A 41 11.53 11.32 15.08
N LEU A 42 10.52 11.17 15.94
CA LEU A 42 9.77 12.32 16.45
C LEU A 42 10.60 13.19 17.40
N VAL A 43 11.53 12.60 18.17
CA VAL A 43 12.42 13.32 19.08
C VAL A 43 13.60 13.96 18.35
N PHE A 44 14.26 13.22 17.46
CA PHE A 44 15.52 13.63 16.82
C PHE A 44 15.34 14.40 15.50
N VAL A 45 14.15 14.40 14.92
CA VAL A 45 13.83 15.18 13.70
C VAL A 45 12.72 16.17 14.04
N PRO A 46 12.99 17.22 14.86
CA PRO A 46 12.01 18.27 15.12
C PRO A 46 11.69 19.06 13.85
N ASN A 47 10.61 19.85 13.91
CA ASN A 47 10.29 20.77 12.82
C ASN A 47 11.42 21.78 12.66
N LEU A 48 11.67 22.22 11.42
CA LEU A 48 12.56 23.34 11.19
C LEU A 48 11.77 24.62 11.43
N GLU A 49 12.39 25.59 12.07
CA GLU A 49 11.94 26.98 11.99
C GLU A 49 12.89 27.70 11.03
N ILE A 50 12.35 28.24 9.94
CA ILE A 50 13.08 29.11 9.02
C ILE A 50 12.28 30.42 8.98
N ASP A 51 12.93 31.54 9.34
CA ASP A 51 12.34 32.88 9.33
C ASP A 51 11.01 33.02 10.11
N GLY A 52 10.84 32.26 11.20
CA GLY A 52 9.64 32.28 12.03
C GLY A 52 8.47 31.44 11.51
N GLU A 53 8.62 30.78 10.35
CA GLU A 53 7.66 29.79 9.86
C GLU A 53 8.14 28.36 10.16
N ALA A 54 7.26 27.56 10.75
CA ALA A 54 7.52 26.16 11.04
C ALA A 54 7.39 25.31 9.76
N VAL A 55 8.52 24.88 9.21
CA VAL A 55 8.56 23.92 8.10
C VAL A 55 8.40 22.50 8.66
N ASP A 56 7.25 21.89 8.38
CA ASP A 56 6.94 20.53 8.81
C ASP A 56 7.81 19.50 8.04
N ARG A 57 8.64 18.77 8.78
CA ARG A 57 9.47 17.68 8.25
C ARG A 57 8.72 16.34 8.24
N PHE A 58 7.40 16.33 8.27
CA PHE A 58 6.59 15.11 8.30
C PHE A 58 6.92 14.10 7.20
N GLY A 59 7.14 14.56 5.96
CA GLY A 59 7.53 13.66 4.86
C GLY A 59 8.86 12.95 5.12
N LEU A 60 9.85 13.67 5.65
CA LEU A 60 11.14 13.09 6.03
C LEU A 60 10.97 12.09 7.19
N ARG A 61 10.12 12.40 8.18
CA ARG A 61 9.84 11.48 9.29
C ARG A 61 9.24 10.16 8.79
N ILE A 62 8.24 10.23 7.91
CA ILE A 62 7.66 9.04 7.27
C ILE A 62 8.73 8.24 6.55
N LEU A 63 9.55 8.90 5.72
CA LEU A 63 10.58 8.23 4.93
C LEU A 63 11.56 7.46 5.84
N ILE A 64 12.10 8.13 6.86
CA ILE A 64 13.04 7.53 7.80
C ILE A 64 12.38 6.38 8.56
N THR A 65 11.16 6.55 9.06
CA THR A 65 10.46 5.49 9.80
C THR A 65 10.16 4.29 8.90
N THR A 66 9.65 4.49 7.69
CA THR A 66 9.38 3.41 6.73
C THR A 66 10.62 2.59 6.43
N PHE A 67 11.74 3.24 6.05
CA PHE A 67 12.97 2.52 5.72
C PHE A 67 13.68 1.96 6.96
N GLY A 68 13.67 2.68 8.08
CA GLY A 68 14.26 2.22 9.33
C GLY A 68 13.55 0.99 9.90
N VAL A 69 12.22 0.96 9.86
CA VAL A 69 11.42 -0.21 10.25
C VAL A 69 11.64 -1.36 9.28
N ALA A 70 11.66 -1.09 7.96
CA ALA A 70 11.97 -2.10 6.95
C ALA A 70 13.33 -2.76 7.15
N ALA A 71 14.36 -1.98 7.48
CA ALA A 71 15.70 -2.49 7.76
C ALA A 71 15.75 -3.42 8.98
N ILE A 72 14.78 -3.36 9.89
CA ILE A 72 14.72 -4.22 11.08
C ILE A 72 13.91 -5.49 10.79
N TRP A 73 12.70 -5.38 10.25
CA TRP A 73 11.85 -6.56 10.08
C TRP A 73 12.28 -7.45 8.91
N ILE A 74 12.89 -6.89 7.85
CA ILE A 74 13.34 -7.68 6.69
C ILE A 74 14.39 -8.73 7.10
N PRO A 75 15.47 -8.39 7.85
CA PRO A 75 16.37 -9.40 8.40
C PRO A 75 15.67 -10.43 9.28
N VAL A 76 14.76 -9.98 10.16
CA VAL A 76 14.00 -10.91 11.02
C VAL A 76 13.20 -11.91 10.17
N ALA A 77 12.59 -11.46 9.07
CA ALA A 77 11.86 -12.34 8.15
C ALA A 77 12.76 -13.36 7.44
N LEU A 78 13.98 -12.94 7.08
CA LEU A 78 14.96 -13.82 6.45
C LEU A 78 15.50 -14.89 7.41
N PHE A 79 15.75 -14.52 8.67
CA PHE A 79 16.28 -15.45 9.69
C PHE A 79 15.20 -16.36 10.31
N SER A 80 13.99 -15.85 10.52
CA SER A 80 12.91 -16.58 11.20
C SER A 80 12.24 -17.63 10.31
N SER A 81 12.10 -17.38 9.01
CA SER A 81 11.35 -18.25 8.10
C SER A 81 12.21 -18.85 7.01
N THR A 82 12.90 -19.95 7.33
CA THR A 82 13.68 -20.76 6.38
C THR A 82 12.76 -21.60 5.46
N GLU A 83 11.61 -22.04 5.99
CA GLU A 83 10.64 -22.88 5.30
C GLU A 83 9.21 -22.31 5.35
N PRO A 84 8.39 -22.53 4.31
CA PRO A 84 7.02 -22.04 4.26
C PRO A 84 6.17 -22.73 5.33
N SER A 85 5.60 -21.94 6.24
CA SER A 85 4.75 -22.46 7.32
C SER A 85 3.43 -23.01 6.77
N LYS A 86 2.80 -23.95 7.50
CA LYS A 86 1.46 -24.46 7.18
C LYS A 86 0.42 -23.34 7.03
N ALA A 87 0.53 -22.28 7.85
CA ALA A 87 -0.34 -21.12 7.77
C ALA A 87 -0.14 -20.31 6.48
N ALA A 88 1.11 -20.13 6.03
CA ALA A 88 1.42 -19.45 4.77
C ALA A 88 0.89 -20.23 3.56
N ILE A 89 1.02 -21.56 3.57
CA ILE A 89 0.48 -22.43 2.50
C ILE A 89 -1.05 -22.37 2.48
N ALA A 90 -1.71 -22.46 3.64
CA ALA A 90 -3.17 -22.35 3.73
C ALA A 90 -3.67 -20.97 3.24
N PHE A 91 -2.95 -19.90 3.60
CA PHE A 91 -3.23 -18.55 3.11
C PHE A 91 -3.08 -18.44 1.59
N HIS A 92 -1.97 -18.94 1.04
CA HIS A 92 -1.74 -18.96 -0.40
C HIS A 92 -2.83 -19.73 -1.15
N ASN A 93 -3.22 -20.91 -0.66
CA ASN A 93 -4.26 -21.73 -1.31
C ASN A 93 -5.62 -21.03 -1.31
N LYS A 94 -5.92 -20.25 -0.28
CA LYS A 94 -7.18 -19.50 -0.18
C LYS A 94 -7.18 -18.24 -1.05
N MET A 95 -6.08 -17.48 -1.06
CA MET A 95 -6.02 -16.19 -1.73
C MET A 95 -5.49 -16.25 -3.16
N GLN A 96 -4.84 -17.36 -3.54
CA GLN A 96 -4.22 -17.60 -4.86
C GLN A 96 -3.42 -16.42 -5.40
N ILE A 97 -2.64 -15.77 -4.53
CA ILE A 97 -1.86 -14.58 -4.87
C ILE A 97 -0.61 -15.02 -5.61
N GLY A 98 -0.54 -14.75 -6.91
CA GLY A 98 0.67 -14.94 -7.69
C GLY A 98 1.75 -13.90 -7.36
N GLY A 99 3.02 -14.27 -7.50
CA GLY A 99 4.14 -13.33 -7.33
C GLY A 99 5.47 -14.02 -7.05
N ILE A 100 6.57 -13.29 -7.27
CA ILE A 100 7.94 -13.81 -7.11
C ILE A 100 8.16 -14.35 -5.69
N GLY A 101 7.56 -13.71 -4.68
CA GLY A 101 7.62 -14.17 -3.30
C GLY A 101 7.10 -15.60 -3.15
N TRP A 102 5.96 -15.94 -3.77
CA TRP A 102 5.26 -17.22 -3.59
C TRP A 102 5.77 -18.37 -4.47
N ASN A 103 6.76 -18.14 -5.35
CA ASN A 103 7.31 -19.14 -6.27
C ASN A 103 7.77 -20.45 -5.59
N LYS A 104 8.18 -20.41 -4.31
CA LYS A 104 8.59 -21.61 -3.55
C LYS A 104 7.40 -22.52 -3.19
N ILE A 105 6.18 -21.99 -3.12
CA ILE A 105 4.97 -22.72 -2.70
C ILE A 105 4.18 -23.17 -3.93
N SER A 106 3.98 -22.30 -4.91
CA SER A 106 3.35 -22.66 -6.17
C SER A 106 3.80 -21.71 -7.28
N PRO A 107 4.22 -22.22 -8.45
CA PRO A 107 4.49 -21.40 -9.62
C PRO A 107 3.17 -21.00 -10.28
N VAL A 108 2.38 -20.16 -9.60
CA VAL A 108 1.20 -19.52 -10.22
C VAL A 108 1.70 -18.35 -11.07
N HIS A 109 1.30 -18.30 -12.33
CA HIS A 109 1.64 -17.18 -13.20
C HIS A 109 1.02 -15.89 -12.63
N SER A 110 1.86 -14.95 -12.22
CA SER A 110 1.37 -13.70 -11.64
C SER A 110 0.68 -12.88 -12.73
N ALA A 111 -0.64 -12.74 -12.65
CA ALA A 111 -1.39 -11.82 -13.50
C ALA A 111 -1.21 -10.36 -13.03
N LEU A 112 -0.04 -10.00 -12.50
CA LEU A 112 0.23 -8.70 -11.86
C LEU A 112 -0.01 -7.54 -12.82
N LYS A 113 0.36 -7.70 -14.10
CA LYS A 113 0.11 -6.67 -15.14
C LYS A 113 -1.37 -6.41 -15.35
N VAL A 114 -2.19 -7.48 -15.33
CA VAL A 114 -3.64 -7.39 -15.49
C VAL A 114 -4.25 -6.75 -14.25
N GLY A 115 -3.90 -7.23 -13.05
CA GLY A 115 -4.38 -6.65 -11.80
C GLY A 115 -3.97 -5.18 -11.61
N LEU A 116 -2.77 -4.79 -12.03
CA LEU A 116 -2.31 -3.40 -11.97
C LEU A 116 -3.10 -2.51 -12.93
N TYR A 117 -3.38 -2.98 -14.16
CA TYR A 117 -4.24 -2.26 -15.10
C TYR A 117 -5.66 -2.09 -14.53
N GLU A 118 -6.24 -3.15 -13.99
CA GLU A 118 -7.57 -3.14 -13.37
C GLU A 118 -7.63 -2.18 -12.18
N TRP A 119 -6.60 -2.21 -11.33
CA TRP A 119 -6.49 -1.32 -10.18
C TRP A 119 -6.37 0.15 -10.60
N VAL A 120 -5.49 0.48 -11.55
CA VAL A 120 -5.35 1.85 -12.07
C VAL A 120 -6.67 2.33 -12.67
N LEU A 121 -7.33 1.49 -13.46
CA LEU A 121 -8.62 1.83 -14.07
C LEU A 121 -9.67 2.19 -13.01
N VAL A 122 -9.80 1.35 -11.97
CA VAL A 122 -10.76 1.59 -10.88
C VAL A 122 -10.38 2.82 -10.06
N MET A 123 -9.10 3.00 -9.72
CA MET A 123 -8.63 4.19 -9.00
C MET A 123 -8.88 5.47 -9.78
N SER A 124 -8.54 5.50 -11.07
CA SER A 124 -8.80 6.65 -11.95
C SER A 124 -10.29 6.96 -12.04
N LEU A 125 -11.15 5.94 -12.20
CA LEU A 125 -12.60 6.12 -12.21
C LEU A 125 -13.11 6.73 -10.90
N LEU A 126 -12.72 6.16 -9.75
CA LEU A 126 -13.12 6.64 -8.43
C LEU A 126 -12.67 8.08 -8.19
N LEU A 127 -11.41 8.41 -8.53
CA LEU A 127 -10.88 9.77 -8.39
C LEU A 127 -11.60 10.76 -9.29
N CYS A 128 -11.90 10.40 -10.55
CA CYS A 128 -12.64 11.27 -11.46
C CYS A 128 -14.06 11.54 -10.93
N ILE A 129 -14.75 10.51 -10.40
CA ILE A 129 -16.07 10.67 -9.79
C ILE A 129 -16.00 11.57 -8.55
N LEU A 130 -15.08 11.28 -7.63
CA LEU A 130 -14.94 12.01 -6.38
C LEU A 130 -14.56 13.48 -6.60
N LEU A 131 -13.50 13.74 -7.36
CA LEU A 131 -13.01 15.08 -7.63
C LEU A 131 -13.95 15.86 -8.54
N GLY A 132 -14.54 15.20 -9.55
CA GLY A 132 -15.48 15.84 -10.45
C GLY A 132 -16.78 16.25 -9.75
N THR A 133 -17.33 15.38 -8.90
CA THR A 133 -18.49 15.74 -8.07
C THR A 133 -18.13 16.90 -7.13
N GLY A 134 -16.96 16.84 -6.47
CA GLY A 134 -16.48 17.93 -5.62
C GLY A 134 -16.38 19.26 -6.36
N LYS A 135 -15.78 19.28 -7.55
CA LYS A 135 -15.62 20.50 -8.36
C LYS A 135 -16.94 21.07 -8.86
N LEU A 136 -17.91 20.22 -9.19
CA LEU A 136 -19.28 20.66 -9.52
C LEU A 136 -19.96 21.34 -8.33
N LEU A 137 -19.79 20.79 -7.11
CA LEU A 137 -20.36 21.40 -5.89
C LEU A 137 -19.76 22.79 -5.60
N PHE A 138 -18.46 22.97 -5.84
CA PHE A 138 -17.77 24.26 -5.68
C PHE A 138 -17.99 25.22 -6.86
N HIS A 139 -18.96 24.98 -7.74
CA HIS A 139 -19.30 25.81 -8.90
C HIS A 139 -18.18 25.93 -9.96
N GLU A 140 -17.19 25.03 -9.94
CA GLU A 140 -16.17 24.91 -11.00
C GLU A 140 -16.67 23.98 -12.12
N TRP A 141 -17.72 24.43 -12.82
CA TRP A 141 -18.46 23.64 -13.81
C TRP A 141 -17.59 23.04 -14.92
N LEU A 142 -16.57 23.77 -15.38
CA LEU A 142 -15.70 23.32 -16.46
C LEU A 142 -14.86 22.12 -16.05
N VAL A 143 -14.12 22.24 -14.94
CA VAL A 143 -13.23 21.17 -14.44
C VAL A 143 -14.05 19.98 -13.96
N GLY A 144 -15.16 20.23 -13.26
CA GLY A 144 -16.10 19.19 -12.85
C GLY A 144 -16.70 18.43 -14.02
N GLY A 145 -17.15 19.15 -15.06
CA GLY A 145 -17.71 18.55 -16.29
C GLY A 145 -16.71 17.71 -17.07
N ILE A 146 -15.45 18.17 -17.18
CA ILE A 146 -14.37 17.39 -17.82
C ILE A 146 -14.13 16.09 -17.04
N LEU A 147 -13.97 16.16 -15.72
CA LEU A 147 -13.75 14.98 -14.88
C LEU A 147 -14.92 13.98 -14.93
N MET A 148 -16.16 14.48 -14.99
CA MET A 148 -17.34 13.63 -15.16
C MET A 148 -17.40 12.97 -16.55
N SER A 149 -17.00 13.68 -17.59
CA SER A 149 -16.92 13.14 -18.95
C SER A 149 -15.86 12.04 -19.05
N VAL A 150 -14.69 12.25 -18.45
CA VAL A 150 -13.62 11.24 -18.36
C VAL A 150 -14.09 10.02 -17.55
N ALA A 151 -14.78 10.24 -16.42
CA ALA A 151 -15.37 9.14 -15.66
C ALA A 151 -16.36 8.32 -16.50
N ALA A 152 -17.27 8.97 -17.24
CA ALA A 152 -18.23 8.29 -18.10
C ALA A 152 -17.55 7.43 -19.18
N LEU A 153 -16.44 7.90 -19.76
CA LEU A 153 -15.65 7.12 -20.71
C LEU A 153 -14.96 5.91 -20.05
N LEU A 154 -14.44 6.07 -18.83
CA LEU A 154 -13.77 4.99 -18.07
C LEU A 154 -14.74 3.90 -17.57
N VAL A 155 -16.06 4.17 -17.51
CA VAL A 155 -17.07 3.14 -17.18
C VAL A 155 -17.09 2.01 -18.22
N ILE A 156 -16.83 2.30 -19.49
CA ILE A 156 -16.88 1.29 -20.57
C ILE A 156 -15.85 0.16 -20.35
N PRO A 157 -14.54 0.43 -20.20
CA PRO A 157 -13.58 -0.62 -19.87
C PRO A 157 -13.83 -1.25 -18.48
N PHE A 158 -14.38 -0.50 -17.51
CA PHE A 158 -14.73 -1.04 -16.20
C PHE A 158 -15.87 -2.07 -16.26
N MET A 159 -16.89 -1.84 -17.07
CA MET A 159 -17.97 -2.80 -17.30
C MET A 159 -17.48 -4.08 -17.99
N LYS A 160 -16.49 -3.97 -18.89
CA LYS A 160 -15.84 -5.14 -19.50
C LYS A 160 -15.07 -5.95 -18.47
N LEU A 161 -14.37 -5.27 -17.55
CA LEU A 161 -13.69 -5.88 -16.42
C LEU A 161 -14.66 -6.67 -15.52
N LEU A 162 -15.77 -6.07 -15.11
CA LEU A 162 -16.77 -6.75 -14.27
C LEU A 162 -17.35 -8.02 -14.94
N LYS A 163 -17.60 -7.97 -16.25
CA LYS A 163 -18.08 -9.15 -16.99
C LYS A 163 -17.06 -10.28 -16.99
N ARG A 164 -15.77 -9.96 -17.13
CA ARG A 164 -14.67 -10.94 -17.08
C ARG A 164 -14.56 -11.58 -15.68
N ALA A 165 -14.63 -10.76 -14.63
CA ALA A 165 -14.55 -11.25 -13.25
C ALA A 165 -15.73 -12.15 -12.85
N ARG A 166 -16.91 -11.98 -13.46
CA ARG A 166 -18.08 -12.85 -13.21
C ARG A 166 -17.97 -14.23 -13.90
N GLN A 167 -17.09 -14.36 -14.88
CA GLN A 167 -16.94 -15.59 -15.69
C GLN A 167 -15.78 -16.49 -15.22
N SER A 168 -14.94 -16.00 -14.30
CA SER A 168 -13.87 -16.74 -13.62
C SER A 168 -14.31 -17.25 -12.27
#